data_AF-A0A3B9H8Z1-F1
#
_entry.id   AF-A0A3B9H8Z1-F1
#
_cell.length_a   1.000
_cell.length_b   1.000
_cell.length_c   1.000
_cell.angle_alpha   90.00
_cell.angle_beta   90.00
_cell.angle_gamma   90.00
#
_symmetry.space_group_name_H-M   'P 1'
#
loop_
_entity.id
_entity.type
_entity.pdbx_description
1 polymer ?
#
loop_
_entity_poly.entity_id
_entity_poly.type
_entity_poly.pdbx_seq_one_letter_code
_entity_poly.pdbx_strand_id
1 'polypeptide(L)'
;MSKFSSFISLLLILSLCSCERNATNTGDETVSWPEITEFDNIAFQADGLVRVKDLEAARKILDELMKAGRAVTSTSIPSNAAKPEEVGLILSDLENLVSELGAENLDDSSLENLILGLHPVIAKLIEAAGMPHIHANEGPNGGFLFPVFDVDGKQNATVEIKLHDDAGDLEVWLKK
;
A
#
# COMPACT_ATOMS: atom_id res chain seq x y z
N MET A 1 -48.10 -34.31 60.55
CA MET A 1 -48.60 -34.08 59.18
C MET A 1 -47.47 -33.36 58.43
N SER A 2 -46.65 -34.08 57.66
CA SER A 2 -46.63 -34.10 56.18
C SER A 2 -46.37 -32.70 55.59
N LYS A 3 -45.28 -32.41 54.85
CA LYS A 3 -44.74 -33.12 53.70
C LYS A 3 -43.22 -32.93 53.50
N PHE A 4 -42.63 -33.96 52.90
CA PHE A 4 -41.28 -34.09 52.35
C PHE A 4 -41.07 -33.33 51.03
N SER A 5 -39.77 -33.12 50.74
CA SER A 5 -39.09 -33.29 49.44
C SER A 5 -38.70 -32.08 48.59
N SER A 6 -37.38 -32.03 48.37
CA SER A 6 -36.66 -31.77 47.09
C SER A 6 -36.69 -30.32 46.60
N PHE A 7 -35.57 -29.63 46.33
CA PHE A 7 -34.44 -30.07 45.53
C PHE A 7 -33.16 -29.31 45.92
N ILE A 8 -32.13 -30.09 46.26
CA ILE A 8 -30.72 -29.76 46.05
C ILE A 8 -30.46 -29.74 44.54
N SER A 9 -29.49 -28.94 44.11
CA SER A 9 -28.83 -29.00 42.79
C SER A 9 -29.31 -28.00 41.74
N LEU A 10 -28.78 -26.78 41.80
CA LEU A 10 -28.52 -26.00 40.59
C LEU A 10 -27.29 -25.09 40.80
N LEU A 11 -26.19 -25.71 41.22
CA LEU A 11 -24.88 -25.09 41.38
C LEU A 11 -23.86 -25.93 40.59
N LEU A 12 -24.07 -26.08 39.27
CA LEU A 12 -23.08 -26.71 38.37
C LEU A 12 -23.40 -26.54 36.86
N ILE A 13 -23.63 -25.32 36.36
CA ILE A 13 -23.56 -25.05 34.90
C ILE A 13 -22.87 -23.71 34.66
N LEU A 14 -21.60 -23.61 35.09
CA LEU A 14 -20.70 -22.50 34.77
C LEU A 14 -19.37 -23.01 34.19
N SER A 15 -19.38 -24.21 33.62
CA SER A 15 -18.24 -24.78 32.92
C SER A 15 -18.71 -25.25 31.55
N LEU A 16 -17.92 -24.96 30.51
CA LEU A 16 -18.05 -25.40 29.11
C LEU A 16 -18.66 -24.43 28.07
N CYS A 17 -18.61 -23.11 28.29
CA CYS A 17 -18.39 -22.18 27.16
C CYS A 17 -16.98 -21.60 27.25
N SER A 18 -15.99 -22.48 27.43
CA SER A 18 -14.69 -22.22 26.82
C SER A 18 -14.95 -22.39 25.33
N CYS A 19 -15.28 -21.30 24.64
CA CYS A 19 -15.04 -21.26 23.21
C CYS A 19 -13.58 -21.62 23.06
N GLU A 20 -13.32 -22.87 22.66
CA GLU A 20 -12.15 -23.19 21.88
C GLU A 20 -12.17 -22.16 20.76
N ARG A 21 -11.41 -21.10 20.99
CA ARG A 21 -10.94 -20.22 19.94
C ARG A 21 -10.18 -21.19 19.08
N ASN A 22 -10.88 -21.73 18.07
CA ASN A 22 -10.26 -22.47 17.00
C ASN A 22 -9.07 -21.61 16.65
N ALA A 23 -7.88 -22.11 16.97
CA ALA A 23 -6.64 -21.66 16.40
C ALA A 23 -6.78 -22.01 14.92
N THR A 24 -7.59 -21.20 14.25
CA THR A 24 -7.50 -20.99 12.83
C THR A 24 -6.04 -20.63 12.67
N ASN A 25 -5.33 -21.52 11.98
CA ASN A 25 -4.08 -21.17 11.35
C ASN A 25 -4.35 -19.88 10.58
N THR A 26 -4.18 -18.73 11.22
CA THR A 26 -3.76 -17.51 10.57
C THR A 26 -2.31 -17.79 10.19
N GLY A 27 -2.12 -18.69 9.22
CA GLY A 27 -0.99 -18.54 8.33
C GLY A 27 -1.12 -17.12 7.84
N ASP A 28 -0.10 -16.33 8.12
CA ASP A 28 0.02 -14.91 7.84
C ASP A 28 -0.41 -14.69 6.37
N GLU A 29 -1.69 -14.42 6.15
CA GLU A 29 -2.23 -14.31 4.80
C GLU A 29 -1.79 -12.94 4.32
N THR A 30 -0.77 -12.94 3.46
CA THR A 30 -0.21 -11.72 2.89
C THR A 30 -1.32 -10.81 2.43
N VAL A 31 -1.36 -9.59 2.97
CA VAL A 31 -2.38 -8.61 2.59
C VAL A 31 -2.22 -8.29 1.11
N SER A 32 -3.31 -8.40 0.36
CA SER A 32 -3.38 -8.11 -1.06
C SER A 32 -4.52 -7.14 -1.32
N TRP A 33 -4.21 -6.07 -2.03
CA TRP A 33 -5.16 -5.02 -2.39
C TRP A 33 -4.93 -4.66 -3.87
N PRO A 34 -5.64 -5.31 -4.80
CA PRO A 34 -5.40 -5.13 -6.23
C PRO A 34 -5.59 -3.68 -6.69
N GLU A 35 -6.57 -2.97 -6.14
CA GLU A 35 -6.90 -1.60 -6.53
C GLU A 35 -5.77 -0.62 -6.20
N ILE A 36 -5.19 -0.69 -4.99
CA ILE A 36 -4.05 0.18 -4.64
C ILE A 36 -2.77 -0.23 -5.40
N THR A 37 -2.60 -1.52 -5.71
CA THR A 37 -1.48 -2.01 -6.52
C THR A 37 -1.52 -1.44 -7.93
N GLU A 38 -2.69 -1.47 -8.57
CA GLU A 38 -2.86 -0.90 -9.90
C GLU A 38 -2.64 0.62 -9.87
N PHE A 39 -3.18 1.29 -8.85
CA PHE A 39 -3.01 2.73 -8.73
C PHE A 39 -1.54 3.13 -8.50
N ASP A 40 -0.80 2.41 -7.65
CA ASP A 40 0.63 2.64 -7.40
C ASP A 40 1.46 2.53 -8.68
N ASN A 41 1.19 1.52 -9.51
CA ASN A 41 1.88 1.35 -10.80
C ASN A 41 1.66 2.52 -11.76
N ILE A 42 0.41 2.98 -11.90
CA ILE A 42 0.08 4.10 -12.80
C ILE A 42 0.60 5.42 -12.21
N ALA A 43 0.53 5.60 -10.89
CA ALA A 43 1.12 6.73 -10.20
C ALA A 43 2.64 6.77 -10.39
N PHE A 44 3.32 5.62 -10.38
CA PHE A 44 4.75 5.50 -10.67
C PHE A 44 5.10 5.95 -12.08
N GLN A 45 4.32 5.54 -13.08
CA GLN A 45 4.49 6.03 -14.44
C GLN A 45 4.28 7.55 -14.53
N ALA A 46 3.26 8.08 -13.87
CA ALA A 46 2.96 9.50 -13.87
C ALA A 46 4.06 10.34 -13.18
N ASP A 47 4.56 9.87 -12.03
CA ASP A 47 5.68 10.49 -11.31
C ASP A 47 6.92 10.57 -12.20
N GLY A 48 7.27 9.49 -12.88
CA GLY A 48 8.37 9.46 -13.85
C GLY A 48 8.21 10.50 -14.98
N LEU A 49 7.03 10.57 -15.61
CA LEU A 49 6.74 11.53 -16.69
C LEU A 49 6.85 12.99 -16.20
N VAL A 50 6.36 13.27 -14.99
CA VAL A 50 6.44 14.62 -14.40
C VAL A 50 7.87 15.01 -14.07
N ARG A 51 8.68 14.08 -13.52
CA ARG A 51 10.10 14.35 -13.26
C ARG A 51 10.81 14.79 -14.52
N VAL A 52 10.63 14.06 -15.63
CA VAL A 52 11.24 14.37 -16.94
C VAL A 52 10.60 15.54 -17.70
N LYS A 53 9.67 16.25 -17.07
CA LYS A 53 8.95 17.40 -17.65
C LYS A 53 8.14 17.06 -18.91
N ASP A 54 7.79 15.79 -19.12
CA ASP A 54 6.86 15.38 -20.18
C ASP A 54 5.41 15.48 -19.68
N LEU A 55 4.98 16.73 -19.44
CA LEU A 55 3.64 17.03 -18.92
C LEU A 55 2.54 16.71 -19.94
N GLU A 56 2.86 16.70 -21.24
CA GLU A 56 1.91 16.29 -22.27
C GLU A 56 1.60 14.79 -22.17
N ALA A 57 2.63 13.94 -21.99
CA ALA A 57 2.43 12.52 -21.75
C ALA A 57 1.74 12.26 -20.40
N ALA A 58 2.09 13.01 -19.34
CA ALA A 58 1.41 12.91 -18.05
C ALA A 58 -0.09 13.21 -18.18
N ARG A 59 -0.47 14.24 -18.96
CA ARG A 59 -1.88 14.55 -19.25
C ARG A 59 -2.59 13.44 -20.03
N LYS A 60 -1.90 12.74 -20.93
CA LYS A 60 -2.49 11.64 -21.71
C LYS A 60 -2.91 10.44 -20.86
N ILE A 61 -2.23 10.21 -19.73
CA ILE A 61 -2.56 9.12 -18.79
C ILE A 61 -3.43 9.57 -17.61
N LEU A 62 -3.76 10.87 -17.52
CA LEU A 62 -4.46 11.44 -16.36
C LEU A 62 -5.83 10.79 -16.12
N ASP A 63 -6.59 10.49 -17.18
CA ASP A 63 -7.88 9.81 -17.05
C ASP A 63 -7.74 8.39 -16.48
N GLU A 64 -6.69 7.67 -16.87
CA GLU A 64 -6.40 6.33 -16.36
C GLU A 64 -5.93 6.38 -14.91
N LEU A 65 -5.04 7.33 -14.58
CA LEU A 65 -4.59 7.60 -13.21
C LEU A 65 -5.77 7.91 -12.28
N MET A 66 -6.66 8.82 -12.69
CA MET A 66 -7.85 9.17 -11.91
C MET A 66 -8.81 7.99 -11.78
N LYS A 67 -8.99 7.20 -12.84
CA LYS A 67 -9.85 6.01 -12.82
C LYS A 67 -9.33 4.98 -11.82
N ALA A 68 -8.02 4.71 -11.81
CA ALA A 68 -7.40 3.80 -10.86
C ALA A 68 -7.49 4.34 -9.42
N GLY A 69 -7.20 5.63 -9.22
CA GLY A 69 -7.32 6.27 -7.91
C GLY A 69 -8.74 6.19 -7.33
N ARG A 70 -9.77 6.39 -8.17
CA ARG A 70 -11.18 6.28 -7.76
C ARG A 70 -11.65 4.84 -7.48
N ALA A 71 -10.88 3.82 -7.86
CA ALA A 71 -11.17 2.43 -7.51
C ALA A 71 -10.71 2.07 -6.08
N VAL A 72 -9.77 2.83 -5.53
CA VAL A 72 -9.35 2.71 -4.13
C VAL A 72 -10.40 3.41 -3.27
N THR A 73 -11.20 2.63 -2.55
CA THR A 73 -12.35 3.11 -1.77
C THR A 73 -12.38 2.40 -0.42
N SER A 74 -13.18 2.93 0.51
CA SER A 74 -13.38 2.28 1.81
C SER A 74 -13.90 0.84 1.67
N THR A 75 -14.63 0.54 0.59
CA THR A 75 -15.15 -0.80 0.31
C THR A 75 -14.13 -1.74 -0.33
N SER A 76 -13.02 -1.25 -0.88
CA SER A 76 -11.95 -2.09 -1.40
C SER A 76 -10.84 -2.38 -0.38
N ILE A 77 -10.90 -1.81 0.83
CA ILE A 77 -9.96 -2.13 1.92
C ILE A 77 -10.00 -3.63 2.23
N PRO A 78 -8.86 -4.35 2.23
CA PRO A 78 -8.80 -5.75 2.59
C PRO A 78 -9.27 -5.99 4.03
N SER A 79 -10.05 -7.05 4.24
CA SER A 79 -10.54 -7.41 5.58
C SER A 79 -9.44 -7.79 6.57
N ASN A 80 -8.26 -8.15 6.07
CA ASN A 80 -7.06 -8.48 6.84
C ASN A 80 -6.03 -7.33 6.93
N ALA A 81 -6.40 -6.10 6.56
CA ALA A 81 -5.51 -4.94 6.70
C ALA A 81 -4.99 -4.81 8.14
N ALA A 82 -3.69 -4.54 8.30
CA ALA A 82 -3.03 -4.51 9.61
C ALA A 82 -3.56 -3.39 10.52
N LYS A 83 -3.86 -2.21 9.95
CA LYS A 83 -4.34 -1.04 10.69
C LYS A 83 -5.51 -0.35 9.97
N PRO A 84 -6.71 -0.95 10.00
CA PRO A 84 -7.84 -0.48 9.19
C PRO A 84 -8.30 0.95 9.51
N GLU A 85 -8.17 1.42 10.76
CA GLU A 85 -8.48 2.81 11.13
C GLU A 85 -7.49 3.81 10.52
N GLU A 86 -6.18 3.48 10.53
CA GLU A 86 -5.13 4.31 9.93
C GLU A 86 -5.29 4.34 8.40
N VAL A 87 -5.58 3.19 7.79
CA VAL A 87 -5.90 3.07 6.36
C VAL A 87 -7.07 3.98 5.99
N GLY A 88 -8.14 4.00 6.78
CA GLY A 88 -9.30 4.86 6.52
C GLY A 88 -8.99 6.36 6.56
N LEU A 89 -8.10 6.80 7.45
CA LEU A 89 -7.66 8.20 7.52
C LEU A 89 -6.84 8.60 6.30
N ILE A 90 -5.83 7.79 5.95
CA ILE A 90 -4.94 8.04 4.81
C ILE A 90 -5.73 8.01 3.49
N LEU A 91 -6.73 7.12 3.39
CA LEU A 91 -7.59 7.05 2.22
C LEU A 91 -8.33 8.36 1.96
N SER A 92 -8.77 9.06 3.01
CA SER A 92 -9.42 10.37 2.83
C SER A 92 -8.47 11.41 2.21
N ASP A 93 -7.19 11.39 2.59
CA ASP A 93 -6.18 12.28 1.99
C ASP A 93 -5.95 11.92 0.51
N LEU A 94 -5.91 10.61 0.21
CA LEU A 94 -5.77 10.11 -1.16
C LEU A 94 -6.97 10.49 -2.04
N GLU A 95 -8.19 10.35 -1.53
CA GLU A 95 -9.42 10.74 -2.24
C GLU A 95 -9.43 12.23 -2.57
N ASN A 96 -8.94 13.09 -1.67
CA ASN A 96 -8.81 14.52 -1.91
C ASN A 96 -7.82 14.82 -3.05
N LEU A 97 -6.65 14.18 -3.05
CA LEU A 97 -5.66 14.35 -4.13
C LEU A 97 -6.21 13.91 -5.49
N VAL A 98 -6.87 12.75 -5.54
CA VAL A 98 -7.50 12.24 -6.77
C VAL A 98 -8.63 13.15 -7.25
N SER A 99 -9.37 13.76 -6.32
CA SER A 99 -10.39 14.76 -6.65
C SER A 99 -9.78 16.03 -7.25
N GLU A 100 -8.70 16.53 -6.68
CA GLU A 100 -8.01 17.73 -7.17
C GLU A 100 -7.39 17.54 -8.56
N LEU A 101 -6.91 16.32 -8.88
CA LEU A 101 -6.45 15.95 -10.22
C LEU A 101 -7.56 16.06 -11.28
N GLY A 102 -8.83 15.99 -10.88
CA GLY A 102 -9.98 16.10 -11.77
C GLY A 102 -10.49 17.52 -12.03
N ALA A 103 -9.78 18.56 -11.59
CA ALA A 103 -10.20 19.94 -11.78
C ALA A 103 -10.24 20.35 -13.28
N GLU A 104 -11.33 20.98 -13.72
CA GLU A 104 -11.57 21.33 -15.13
C GLU A 104 -10.47 22.20 -15.77
N ASN A 105 -9.76 22.99 -14.97
CA ASN A 105 -8.70 23.90 -15.42
C ASN A 105 -7.39 23.64 -14.67
N LEU A 106 -7.02 22.37 -14.50
CA LEU A 106 -5.77 21.99 -13.84
C LEU A 106 -4.56 22.47 -14.64
N ASP A 107 -3.85 23.47 -14.12
CA ASP A 107 -2.62 23.99 -14.72
C ASP A 107 -1.43 23.01 -14.55
N ASP A 108 -0.37 23.23 -15.33
CA ASP A 108 0.80 22.34 -15.36
C ASP A 108 1.55 22.25 -14.02
N SER A 109 1.63 23.35 -13.26
CA SER A 109 2.30 23.35 -11.97
C SER A 109 1.48 22.59 -10.93
N SER A 110 0.16 22.74 -10.96
CA SER A 110 -0.75 22.00 -10.10
C SER A 110 -0.76 20.51 -10.45
N LEU A 111 -0.78 20.16 -11.75
CA LEU A 111 -0.66 18.78 -12.22
C LEU A 111 0.62 18.12 -11.70
N GLU A 112 1.76 18.78 -11.87
CA GLU A 112 3.06 18.29 -11.38
C GLU A 112 3.04 18.07 -9.87
N ASN A 113 2.62 19.06 -9.10
CA ASN A 113 2.61 18.98 -7.63
C ASN A 113 1.68 17.86 -7.12
N LEU A 114 0.51 17.71 -7.74
CA LEU A 114 -0.45 16.68 -7.35
C LEU A 114 0.06 15.27 -7.66
N ILE A 115 0.62 15.06 -8.86
CA ILE A 115 1.20 13.75 -9.24
C ILE A 115 2.35 13.37 -8.31
N LEU A 116 3.29 14.28 -8.06
CA LEU A 116 4.42 14.03 -7.14
C LEU A 116 3.95 13.78 -5.69
N GLY A 117 2.75 14.27 -5.33
CA GLY A 117 2.12 14.05 -4.04
C GLY A 117 1.46 12.69 -3.87
N LEU A 118 1.12 11.98 -4.95
CA LEU A 118 0.39 10.71 -4.89
C LEU A 118 1.22 9.59 -4.24
N HIS A 119 2.44 9.37 -4.73
CA HIS A 119 3.28 8.24 -4.30
C HIS A 119 3.53 8.18 -2.79
N PRO A 120 3.91 9.28 -2.11
CA PRO A 120 4.09 9.27 -0.66
C PRO A 120 2.83 8.90 0.11
N VAL A 121 1.64 9.21 -0.41
CA VAL A 121 0.35 8.85 0.24
C VAL A 121 0.01 7.39 -0.03
N ILE A 122 0.19 6.92 -1.26
CA ILE A 122 -0.02 5.52 -1.65
C ILE A 122 0.91 4.60 -0.84
N ALA A 123 2.20 4.94 -0.72
CA ALA A 123 3.17 4.18 0.05
C ALA A 123 2.77 4.05 1.53
N LYS A 124 2.30 5.15 2.15
CA LYS A 124 1.77 5.11 3.53
C LYS A 124 0.52 4.24 3.64
N LEU A 125 -0.35 4.25 2.63
CA LEU A 125 -1.56 3.43 2.62
C LEU A 125 -1.22 1.93 2.54
N ILE A 126 -0.27 1.56 1.67
CA ILE A 126 0.27 0.19 1.52
C ILE A 126 0.92 -0.27 2.84
N GLU A 127 1.76 0.59 3.45
CA GLU A 127 2.41 0.30 4.73
C GLU A 127 1.38 0.09 5.86
N ALA A 128 0.40 0.99 5.99
CA ALA A 128 -0.65 0.89 6.99
C ALA A 128 -1.55 -0.35 6.79
N ALA A 129 -1.80 -0.73 5.54
CA ALA A 129 -2.51 -1.96 5.21
C ALA A 129 -1.71 -3.22 5.59
N GLY A 130 -0.40 -3.13 5.79
CA GLY A 130 0.47 -4.28 6.05
C GLY A 130 0.74 -5.10 4.78
N MET A 131 0.64 -4.46 3.62
CA MET A 131 0.99 -5.09 2.35
C MET A 131 2.52 -5.21 2.22
N PRO A 132 3.03 -6.24 1.51
CA PRO A 132 4.42 -6.23 1.09
C PRO A 132 4.69 -5.01 0.20
N HIS A 133 5.93 -4.53 0.17
CA HIS A 133 6.33 -3.48 -0.77
C HIS A 133 6.04 -3.95 -2.21
N ILE A 134 5.26 -3.14 -2.94
CA ILE A 134 4.78 -3.46 -4.30
C ILE A 134 5.93 -3.37 -5.29
N HIS A 135 6.76 -2.33 -5.17
CA HIS A 135 8.05 -2.23 -5.84
C HIS A 135 9.14 -2.90 -4.99
N ALA A 136 9.11 -4.24 -4.87
CA ALA A 136 10.02 -5.01 -4.01
C ALA A 136 11.53 -4.81 -4.32
N ASN A 137 11.84 -4.29 -5.50
CA ASN A 137 13.21 -3.96 -5.91
C ASN A 137 13.53 -2.47 -5.77
N GLU A 138 12.70 -1.65 -5.15
CA GLU A 138 13.03 -0.23 -4.93
C GLU A 138 13.90 -0.07 -3.67
N GLY A 139 14.95 0.72 -3.79
CA GLY A 139 15.85 1.06 -2.70
C GLY A 139 15.44 2.36 -2.01
N PRO A 140 16.02 2.67 -0.85
CA PRO A 140 15.65 3.82 -0.04
C PRO A 140 15.98 5.19 -0.66
N ASN A 141 16.67 5.25 -1.81
CA ASN A 141 16.86 6.49 -2.59
C ASN A 141 15.85 6.60 -3.74
N GLY A 142 14.89 5.67 -3.87
CA GLY A 142 13.93 5.60 -4.96
C GLY A 142 14.55 5.14 -6.28
N GLY A 143 15.66 4.36 -6.21
CA GLY A 143 16.23 3.64 -7.35
C GLY A 143 15.92 2.16 -7.29
N PHE A 144 16.28 1.39 -8.32
CA PHE A 144 16.10 -0.06 -8.31
C PHE A 144 17.34 -0.80 -7.81
N LEU A 145 17.13 -1.79 -6.95
CA LEU A 145 18.12 -2.66 -6.35
C LEU A 145 18.45 -3.82 -7.29
N PHE A 146 19.74 -4.02 -7.53
CA PHE A 146 20.31 -5.12 -8.31
C PHE A 146 21.35 -5.86 -7.48
N PRO A 147 21.33 -7.20 -7.43
CA PRO A 147 22.34 -7.97 -6.72
C PRO A 147 23.70 -7.89 -7.42
N VAL A 148 24.77 -7.81 -6.63
CA VAL A 148 26.15 -7.90 -7.12
C VAL A 148 26.75 -9.21 -6.62
N PHE A 149 27.26 -10.00 -7.56
CA PHE A 149 27.84 -11.31 -7.29
C PHE A 149 29.37 -11.25 -7.34
N ASP A 150 30.03 -12.01 -6.47
CA ASP A 150 31.47 -12.25 -6.55
C ASP A 150 31.83 -13.29 -7.62
N VAL A 151 33.13 -13.59 -7.74
CA VAL A 151 33.67 -14.56 -8.70
C VAL A 151 33.18 -15.98 -8.47
N ASP A 152 32.70 -16.28 -7.27
CA ASP A 152 32.16 -17.59 -6.88
C ASP A 152 30.63 -17.65 -7.05
N GLY A 153 30.00 -16.57 -7.56
CA GLY A 153 28.57 -16.47 -7.78
C GLY A 153 27.76 -16.19 -6.50
N LYS A 154 28.41 -15.80 -5.41
CA LYS A 154 27.74 -15.42 -4.17
C LYS A 154 27.42 -13.93 -4.19
N GLN A 155 26.19 -13.57 -3.83
CA GLN A 155 25.83 -12.16 -3.67
C GLN A 155 26.63 -11.57 -2.50
N ASN A 156 27.41 -10.53 -2.76
CA ASN A 156 28.28 -9.89 -1.77
C ASN A 156 27.96 -8.39 -1.57
N ALA A 157 27.06 -7.85 -2.38
CA ALA A 157 26.58 -6.48 -2.31
C ALA A 157 25.24 -6.35 -3.06
N THR A 158 24.64 -5.18 -2.95
CA THR A 158 23.49 -4.73 -3.74
C THR A 158 23.81 -3.35 -4.28
N VAL A 159 23.54 -3.10 -5.56
CA VAL A 159 23.63 -1.78 -6.15
C VAL A 159 22.22 -1.22 -6.33
N GLU A 160 21.98 -0.02 -5.84
CA GLU A 160 20.79 0.76 -6.16
C GLU A 160 21.11 1.67 -7.33
N ILE A 161 20.31 1.60 -8.39
CA ILE A 161 20.47 2.39 -9.60
C ILE A 161 19.23 3.25 -9.78
N LYS A 162 19.41 4.57 -9.79
CA LYS A 162 18.36 5.52 -10.11
C LYS A 162 18.76 6.31 -11.34
N LEU A 163 17.91 6.26 -12.36
CA LEU A 163 18.01 7.11 -13.53
C LEU A 163 17.20 8.38 -13.25
N HIS A 164 17.87 9.53 -13.27
CA HIS A 164 17.20 10.81 -13.27
C HIS A 164 17.15 11.28 -14.72
N ASP A 165 16.10 10.86 -15.40
CA ASP A 165 15.89 11.18 -16.81
C ASP A 165 15.70 12.71 -17.03
N ASP A 166 15.41 13.47 -15.98
CA ASP A 166 15.25 14.94 -15.95
C ASP A 166 16.58 15.70 -15.81
N ALA A 167 17.50 15.17 -14.99
CA ALA A 167 18.85 15.68 -14.85
C ALA A 167 19.80 15.12 -15.94
N GLY A 168 19.37 14.04 -16.62
CA GLY A 168 20.22 13.26 -17.52
C GLY A 168 21.38 12.59 -16.79
N ASP A 169 21.22 12.33 -15.49
CA ASP A 169 22.24 11.73 -14.65
C ASP A 169 21.80 10.38 -14.06
N LEU A 170 22.80 9.67 -13.56
CA LEU A 170 22.69 8.32 -13.04
C LEU A 170 23.24 8.35 -11.62
N GLU A 171 22.38 8.09 -10.64
CA GLU A 171 22.83 7.85 -9.27
C GLU A 171 22.97 6.35 -9.02
N VAL A 172 24.12 5.97 -8.49
CA VAL A 172 24.49 4.59 -8.21
C VAL A 172 24.98 4.47 -6.78
N TRP A 173 24.29 3.71 -5.95
CA TRP A 173 24.71 3.43 -4.58
C TRP A 173 25.06 1.96 -4.41
N LEU A 174 26.32 1.69 -4.10
CA LEU A 174 26.75 0.35 -3.71
C LEU A 174 26.55 0.16 -2.21
N LYS A 175 25.76 -0.85 -1.83
CA LYS A 175 25.51 -1.26 -0.44
C LYS A 175 26.11 -2.64 -0.22
N LYS A 176 26.95 -2.77 0.80
CA LYS A 176 27.60 -4.03 1.20
C LYS A 176 26.99 -4.57 2.47
#